data_AF-A0A809Q0T0-F1
#
_entry.id   AF-A0A809Q0T0-F1
#
_cell.length_a   1.000
_cell.length_b   1.000
_cell.length_c   1.000
_cell.angle_alpha   90.00
_cell.angle_beta   90.00
_cell.angle_gamma   90.00
#
_symmetry.space_group_name_H-M   'P 1'
#
loop_
_entity.id
_entity.type
_entity.pdbx_description
1 polymer ?
#
loop_
_entity_poly.entity_id
_entity_poly.type
_entity_poly.pdbx_seq_one_letter_code
_entity_poly.pdbx_strand_id
1 'polypeptide(L)'
;MSMFRKPKPVPANTVETNQQIAALVSVQNRIFPRLIDSLQAGVSTADVAMLADELAREHGVHSSLPLMNGFPAGISISVNQEIMNGVPRSDKLLKDGDVVKLAFGLHHQQRAFSMQNWTVQIGAGTAIAGDLLGPSEL
;
A
#
# COMPACT_ATOMS: atom_id res chain seq x y z
N MET A 1 -26.27 10.78 -26.39
CA MET A 1 -25.27 9.69 -26.29
C MET A 1 -25.16 9.28 -24.83
N SER A 2 -25.20 7.98 -24.50
CA SER A 2 -25.03 7.51 -23.11
C SER A 2 -23.62 7.85 -22.62
N MET A 3 -23.53 8.59 -21.51
CA MET A 3 -22.27 8.97 -20.86
C MET A 3 -21.52 7.76 -20.27
N PHE A 4 -22.23 6.65 -20.05
CA PHE A 4 -21.67 5.45 -19.43
C PHE A 4 -21.39 4.37 -20.48
N ARG A 5 -20.13 3.96 -20.59
CA ARG A 5 -19.75 2.75 -21.31
C ARG A 5 -20.20 1.54 -20.50
N LYS A 6 -20.81 0.54 -21.16
CA LYS A 6 -21.06 -0.76 -20.52
C LYS A 6 -19.71 -1.35 -20.09
N PRO A 7 -19.55 -1.81 -18.83
CA PRO A 7 -18.31 -2.43 -18.40
C PRO A 7 -18.04 -3.68 -19.24
N LYS A 8 -16.77 -3.90 -19.58
CA LYS A 8 -16.36 -5.14 -20.25
C LYS A 8 -16.44 -6.29 -19.23
N PRO A 9 -17.08 -7.42 -19.55
CA PRO A 9 -17.07 -8.59 -18.69
C PRO A 9 -15.63 -9.05 -18.46
N VAL A 10 -15.27 -9.29 -17.19
CA VAL A 10 -13.98 -9.88 -16.83
C VAL A 10 -14.19 -11.38 -16.63
N PRO A 11 -13.41 -12.26 -17.29
CA PRO A 11 -13.50 -13.70 -17.08
C PRO A 11 -13.25 -14.06 -15.60
N ALA A 12 -13.89 -15.14 -15.14
CA ALA A 12 -13.61 -15.66 -13.80
C ALA A 12 -12.16 -16.18 -13.70
N ASN A 13 -11.55 -16.01 -12.53
CA ASN A 13 -10.24 -16.56 -12.23
C ASN A 13 -10.26 -18.10 -12.24
N THR A 14 -9.13 -18.71 -12.60
CA THR A 14 -8.90 -20.13 -12.37
C THR A 14 -8.66 -20.41 -10.88
N VAL A 15 -8.78 -21.68 -10.47
CA VAL A 15 -8.44 -22.10 -9.09
C VAL A 15 -6.97 -21.81 -8.77
N GLU A 16 -6.06 -22.06 -9.71
CA GLU A 16 -4.63 -21.77 -9.56
C GLU A 16 -4.39 -20.27 -9.33
N THR A 17 -5.02 -19.41 -10.14
CA THR A 17 -4.93 -17.95 -9.96
C THR A 17 -5.40 -17.53 -8.57
N ASN A 18 -6.51 -18.09 -8.09
CA ASN A 18 -7.01 -17.78 -6.75
C ASN A 18 -6.06 -18.23 -5.64
N GLN A 19 -5.41 -19.40 -5.80
CA GLN A 19 -4.39 -19.87 -4.86
C GLN A 19 -3.16 -18.95 -4.83
N GLN A 20 -2.71 -18.46 -6.00
CA GLN A 20 -1.61 -17.51 -6.11
C GLN A 20 -1.97 -16.16 -5.45
N ILE A 21 -3.18 -15.64 -5.66
CA ILE A 21 -3.66 -14.43 -4.99
C ILE A 21 -3.66 -14.63 -3.47
N ALA A 22 -4.16 -15.75 -2.96
CA ALA A 22 -4.17 -16.05 -1.52
C ALA A 22 -2.74 -16.15 -0.93
N ALA A 23 -1.79 -16.70 -1.68
CA ALA A 23 -0.38 -16.72 -1.29
C ALA A 23 0.21 -15.31 -1.19
N LEU A 24 -0.06 -14.43 -2.17
CA LEU A 24 0.38 -13.04 -2.14
C LEU A 24 -0.21 -12.26 -0.96
N VAL A 25 -1.50 -12.47 -0.65
CA VAL A 25 -2.14 -11.88 0.54
C VAL A 25 -1.46 -12.36 1.83
N SER A 26 -1.12 -13.65 1.91
CA SER A 26 -0.40 -14.20 3.06
C SER A 26 0.98 -13.57 3.25
N VAL A 27 1.67 -13.25 2.15
CA VAL A 27 2.94 -12.51 2.19
C VAL A 27 2.73 -11.07 2.64
N GLN A 28 1.74 -10.35 2.09
CA GLN A 28 1.41 -8.99 2.52
C GLN A 28 1.13 -8.91 4.03
N ASN A 29 0.40 -9.88 4.57
CA ASN A 29 0.09 -9.94 6.00
C ASN A 29 1.35 -10.12 6.88
N ARG A 30 2.45 -10.64 6.34
CA ARG A 30 3.75 -10.73 7.03
C ARG A 30 4.57 -9.44 6.90
N ILE A 31 4.44 -8.75 5.77
CA ILE A 31 5.17 -7.52 5.46
C ILE A 31 4.58 -6.31 6.19
N PHE A 32 3.25 -6.15 6.18
CA PHE A 32 2.60 -4.93 6.69
C PHE A 32 2.90 -4.60 8.17
N PRO A 33 2.93 -5.57 9.11
CA PRO A 33 3.32 -5.27 10.49
C PRO A 33 4.70 -4.63 10.56
N ARG A 34 5.68 -5.15 9.81
CA ARG A 34 7.05 -4.62 9.75
C ARG A 34 7.10 -3.22 9.13
N LEU A 35 6.28 -2.96 8.11
CA LEU A 35 6.15 -1.63 7.52
C LEU A 35 5.53 -0.64 8.50
N ILE A 36 4.47 -1.04 9.20
CA ILE A 36 3.80 -0.20 10.21
C ILE A 36 4.77 0.12 11.35
N ASP A 37 5.54 -0.86 11.83
CA ASP A 37 6.54 -0.67 12.88
C ASP A 37 7.67 0.29 12.46
N SER A 38 7.95 0.37 11.15
CA SER A 38 8.95 1.31 10.59
C SER A 38 8.47 2.76 10.50
N LEU A 39 7.16 3.00 10.62
CA LEU A 39 6.58 4.35 10.55
C LEU A 39 6.80 5.09 11.87
N GLN A 40 7.95 5.74 11.96
CA GLN A 40 8.36 6.50 13.14
C GLN A 40 8.77 7.92 12.76
N ALA A 41 8.63 8.85 13.71
CA ALA A 41 9.06 10.22 13.52
C ALA A 41 10.56 10.27 13.14
N GLY A 42 10.89 11.06 12.11
CA GLY A 42 12.25 11.19 11.58
C GLY A 42 12.61 10.20 10.48
N VAL A 43 11.83 9.15 10.23
CA VAL A 43 12.02 8.24 9.10
C VAL A 43 11.53 8.90 7.81
N SER A 44 12.29 8.83 6.72
CA SER A 44 11.83 9.35 5.44
C SER A 44 10.87 8.39 4.75
N THR A 45 9.94 8.92 3.96
CA THR A 45 9.07 8.06 3.15
C THR A 45 9.86 7.19 2.14
N ALA A 46 11.05 7.64 1.70
CA ALA A 46 11.94 6.83 0.86
C ALA A 46 12.51 5.61 1.61
N ASP A 47 12.87 5.75 2.89
CA ASP A 47 13.39 4.62 3.69
C ASP A 47 12.33 3.53 3.86
N VAL A 48 11.09 3.94 4.12
CA VAL A 48 9.94 3.00 4.19
C VAL A 48 9.74 2.28 2.86
N ALA A 49 9.92 2.99 1.73
CA ALA A 49 9.81 2.39 0.41
C ALA A 49 10.94 1.38 0.12
N MET A 50 12.16 1.69 0.52
CA MET A 50 13.30 0.76 0.41
C MET A 50 13.05 -0.50 1.24
N LEU A 51 12.55 -0.37 2.46
CA LEU A 51 12.17 -1.49 3.30
C LEU A 51 11.07 -2.35 2.67
N ALA A 52 10.05 -1.72 2.05
CA ALA A 52 8.98 -2.45 1.37
C ALA A 52 9.51 -3.33 0.22
N ASP A 53 10.43 -2.79 -0.59
CA ASP A 53 11.06 -3.53 -1.69
C ASP A 53 11.97 -4.66 -1.18
N GLU A 54 12.71 -4.43 -0.09
CA GLU A 54 13.51 -5.46 0.56
C GLU A 54 12.66 -6.62 1.06
N LEU A 55 11.61 -6.32 1.84
CA LEU A 55 10.70 -7.32 2.40
C LEU A 55 9.97 -8.12 1.31
N ALA A 56 9.57 -7.48 0.20
CA ALA A 56 8.98 -8.19 -0.93
C ALA A 56 9.99 -9.17 -1.56
N ARG A 57 11.24 -8.72 -1.77
CA ARG A 57 12.31 -9.52 -2.36
C ARG A 57 12.67 -10.73 -1.49
N GLU A 58 12.66 -10.59 -0.16
CA GLU A 58 12.87 -11.71 0.78
C GLU A 58 11.85 -12.84 0.59
N HIS A 59 10.63 -12.51 0.17
CA HIS A 59 9.57 -13.46 -0.13
C HIS A 59 9.52 -13.90 -1.60
N GLY A 60 10.47 -13.48 -2.43
CA GLY A 60 10.51 -13.81 -3.85
C GLY A 60 9.39 -13.17 -4.68
N VAL A 61 8.81 -12.07 -4.19
CA VAL A 61 7.74 -11.32 -4.87
C VAL A 61 8.20 -9.89 -5.13
N HIS A 62 7.48 -9.17 -5.97
CA HIS A 62 7.83 -7.80 -6.35
C HIS A 62 6.62 -6.88 -6.25
N SER A 63 6.87 -5.57 -6.12
CA SER A 63 5.80 -4.59 -6.16
C SER A 63 5.10 -4.57 -7.53
N SER A 64 3.78 -4.49 -7.52
CA SER A 64 2.98 -4.30 -8.73
C SER A 64 2.83 -2.83 -9.15
N LEU A 65 3.13 -1.88 -8.26
CA LEU A 65 2.93 -0.44 -8.53
C LEU A 65 3.72 0.06 -9.75
N PRO A 66 5.00 -0.33 -9.97
CA PRO A 66 5.75 0.09 -11.16
C PRO A 66 5.10 -0.31 -12.49
N LEU A 67 4.27 -1.36 -12.49
CA LEU A 67 3.52 -1.81 -13.68
C LEU A 67 2.29 -0.95 -13.95
N MET A 68 1.85 -0.15 -12.96
CA MET A 68 0.69 0.72 -13.06
C MET A 68 1.13 2.10 -13.54
N ASN A 69 1.04 2.34 -14.84
CA ASN A 69 1.38 3.62 -15.49
C ASN A 69 2.79 4.14 -15.13
N GLY A 70 3.74 3.26 -14.84
CA GLY A 70 5.12 3.63 -14.54
C GLY A 70 5.31 4.35 -13.21
N PHE A 71 4.52 4.00 -12.17
CA PHE A 71 4.72 4.56 -10.83
C PHE A 71 6.17 4.34 -10.35
N PRO A 72 6.84 5.35 -9.77
CA PRO A 72 8.30 5.34 -9.63
C PRO A 72 8.84 4.52 -8.44
N ALA A 73 7.99 3.92 -7.61
CA ALA A 73 8.39 3.23 -6.38
C ALA A 73 7.60 1.95 -6.12
N GLY A 74 8.11 1.10 -5.23
CA GLY A 74 7.45 -0.13 -4.83
C GLY A 74 6.19 0.05 -3.97
N ILE A 75 6.09 1.16 -3.25
CA ILE A 75 4.94 1.47 -2.37
C ILE A 75 4.55 2.94 -2.53
N SER A 76 3.26 3.23 -2.39
CA SER A 76 2.76 4.60 -2.29
C SER A 76 2.56 4.97 -0.82
N ILE A 77 3.02 6.16 -0.45
CA ILE A 77 2.95 6.68 0.92
C ILE A 77 2.37 8.09 0.89
N SER A 78 1.13 8.22 1.33
CA SER A 78 0.40 9.49 1.37
C SER A 78 0.22 9.95 2.82
N VAL A 79 0.66 11.17 3.13
CA VAL A 79 0.68 11.71 4.49
C VAL A 79 -0.38 12.80 4.64
N ASN A 80 -1.18 12.72 5.69
CA ASN A 80 -2.22 13.66 6.08
C ASN A 80 -3.22 13.96 4.93
N GLN A 81 -3.20 15.16 4.36
CA GLN A 81 -4.14 15.64 3.34
C GLN A 81 -3.89 15.06 1.94
N GLU A 82 -2.74 14.41 1.72
CA GLU A 82 -2.47 13.72 0.46
C GLU A 82 -3.45 12.56 0.29
N ILE A 83 -4.22 12.55 -0.79
CA ILE A 83 -5.33 11.60 -0.94
C ILE A 83 -4.80 10.16 -1.10
N MET A 84 -4.06 9.90 -2.18
CA MET A 84 -3.49 8.60 -2.57
C MET A 84 -2.30 8.84 -3.51
N ASN A 85 -1.55 7.77 -3.82
CA ASN A 85 -0.46 7.77 -4.81
C ASN A 85 0.70 8.73 -4.47
N GLY A 86 0.97 8.94 -3.18
CA GLY A 86 2.11 9.73 -2.73
C GLY A 86 3.42 9.04 -3.09
N VAL A 87 4.24 9.70 -3.92
CA VAL A 87 5.56 9.20 -4.30
C VAL A 87 6.52 9.34 -3.11
N PRO A 88 7.22 8.26 -2.70
CA PRO A 88 8.24 8.32 -1.66
C PRO A 88 9.36 9.32 -1.98
N ARG A 89 9.78 10.09 -0.97
CA ARG A 89 10.87 11.08 -1.08
C ARG A 89 11.76 11.06 0.16
N SER A 90 13.05 11.30 -0.05
CA SER A 90 14.07 11.33 1.01
C SER A 90 13.97 12.57 1.89
N ASP A 91 13.45 13.68 1.36
CA ASP A 91 13.26 14.95 2.08
C ASP A 91 11.95 15.01 2.89
N LYS A 92 11.09 13.99 2.74
CA LYS A 92 9.79 13.91 3.41
C LYS A 92 9.89 13.01 4.62
N LEU A 93 10.24 13.62 5.75
CA LEU A 93 10.32 12.96 7.05
C LEU A 93 8.95 12.89 7.71
N LEU A 94 8.64 11.71 8.25
CA LEU A 94 7.46 11.46 9.06
C LEU A 94 7.57 12.17 10.41
N LYS A 95 6.42 12.56 10.97
CA LYS A 95 6.32 13.26 12.26
C LYS A 95 5.37 12.54 13.19
N ASP A 96 5.56 12.78 14.48
CA ASP A 96 4.61 12.36 15.50
C ASP A 96 3.23 13.01 15.22
N GLY A 97 2.18 12.21 15.30
CA GLY A 97 0.80 12.59 14.98
C GLY A 97 0.42 12.50 13.50
N ASP A 98 1.34 12.25 12.57
CA ASP A 98 1.02 12.12 11.14
C ASP A 98 0.09 10.92 10.89
N VAL A 99 -0.91 11.11 10.03
CA VAL A 99 -1.77 10.05 9.50
C VAL A 99 -1.22 9.60 8.15
N VAL A 100 -0.72 8.37 8.08
CA VAL A 100 -0.03 7.81 6.92
C VAL A 100 -0.89 6.74 6.26
N LYS A 101 -1.12 6.90 4.96
CA LYS A 101 -1.74 5.93 4.06
C LYS A 101 -0.67 5.19 3.28
N LEU A 102 -0.56 3.90 3.50
CA LEU A 102 0.27 2.98 2.74
C LEU A 102 -0.58 2.26 1.71
N ALA A 103 -0.07 2.16 0.49
CA ALA A 103 -0.67 1.39 -0.59
C ALA A 103 0.41 0.50 -1.21
N PHE A 104 0.34 -0.81 -0.96
CA PHE A 104 1.32 -1.78 -1.41
C PHE A 104 0.67 -2.93 -2.17
N GLY A 105 1.05 -3.10 -3.42
CA GLY A 105 0.59 -4.19 -4.28
C GLY A 105 1.74 -5.15 -4.58
N LEU A 106 1.46 -6.44 -4.57
CA LEU A 106 2.45 -7.48 -4.83
C LEU A 106 2.05 -8.34 -6.02
N HIS A 107 3.06 -8.90 -6.67
CA HIS A 107 2.89 -9.87 -7.73
C HIS A 107 4.06 -10.87 -7.75
N HIS A 108 3.79 -12.04 -8.32
CA HIS A 108 4.79 -13.02 -8.67
C HIS A 108 4.70 -13.28 -10.18
N GLN A 109 5.77 -12.94 -10.93
CA GLN A 109 5.87 -13.15 -12.39
C GLN A 109 4.69 -12.59 -13.21
N GLN A 110 4.00 -11.56 -12.70
CA GLN A 110 2.84 -10.90 -13.32
C GLN A 110 1.66 -11.83 -13.62
N ARG A 111 1.58 -12.98 -12.93
CA ARG A 111 0.50 -13.97 -13.10
C ARG A 111 -0.71 -13.70 -12.21
N ALA A 112 -0.44 -13.19 -11.02
CA ALA A 112 -1.43 -12.83 -10.02
C ALA A 112 -0.98 -11.55 -9.30
N PHE A 113 -1.96 -10.82 -8.78
CA PHE A 113 -1.77 -9.54 -8.11
C PHE A 113 -2.58 -9.50 -6.83
N SER A 114 -2.04 -8.87 -5.81
CA SER A 114 -2.78 -8.50 -4.61
C SER A 114 -2.49 -7.04 -4.27
N MET A 115 -3.43 -6.39 -3.59
CA MET A 115 -3.32 -5.00 -3.18
C MET A 115 -3.85 -4.87 -1.76
N GLN A 116 -3.09 -4.21 -0.90
CA GLN A 116 -3.55 -3.85 0.44
C GLN A 116 -3.22 -2.38 0.70
N ASN A 117 -4.15 -1.71 1.39
CA ASN A 117 -4.01 -0.33 1.79
C ASN A 117 -4.28 -0.22 3.30
N TRP A 118 -3.46 0.55 3.99
CA TRP A 118 -3.54 0.73 5.43
C TRP A 118 -3.39 2.21 5.77
N THR A 119 -4.20 2.69 6.72
CA THR A 119 -4.08 4.03 7.28
C THR A 119 -3.76 3.92 8.76
N VAL A 120 -2.67 4.54 9.18
CA VAL A 120 -2.17 4.48 10.56
C VAL A 120 -1.73 5.87 11.02
N GLN A 121 -1.87 6.15 12.31
CA GLN A 121 -1.32 7.35 12.91
C GLN A 121 0.02 7.04 13.58
N ILE A 122 1.01 7.90 13.38
CA ILE A 122 2.33 7.80 14.02
C ILE A 122 2.25 8.39 15.42
N GLY A 123 2.83 7.71 16.42
CA GLY A 123 2.97 8.22 17.79
C GLY A 123 2.50 7.25 18.86
N ALA A 124 2.27 7.75 20.09
CA ALA A 124 1.95 6.93 21.26
C ALA A 124 0.64 6.14 21.05
N GLY A 125 0.79 4.89 20.62
CA GLY A 125 -0.28 4.01 20.18
C GLY A 125 -0.54 4.16 18.69
N THR A 126 0.25 3.48 17.86
CA THR A 126 -0.03 3.30 16.43
C THR A 126 -1.38 2.59 16.27
N ALA A 127 -2.46 3.35 16.33
CA ALA A 127 -3.81 2.89 16.13
C ALA A 127 -4.10 2.89 14.63
N ILE A 128 -4.79 1.85 14.17
CA ILE A 128 -5.45 1.88 12.87
C ILE A 128 -6.49 2.99 12.97
N ALA A 129 -6.46 3.94 12.04
CA ALA A 129 -7.32 5.12 12.07
C ALA A 129 -8.80 4.73 11.86
N GLY A 130 -9.46 4.30 12.92
CA GLY A 130 -10.84 3.81 12.91
C GLY A 130 -11.90 4.92 12.96
N ASP A 131 -11.61 6.05 13.62
CA ASP A 131 -12.56 7.15 13.82
C ASP A 131 -11.82 8.51 13.87
N LEU A 132 -11.43 9.03 12.70
CA LEU A 132 -10.82 10.37 12.59
C LEU A 132 -11.85 11.50 12.46
N LEU A 133 -13.08 11.20 12.04
CA LEU A 133 -14.14 12.20 11.85
C LEU A 133 -15.16 12.06 12.99
N GLY A 134 -15.26 13.10 13.82
CA GLY A 134 -16.42 13.24 14.70
C GLY A 134 -17.69 13.45 13.86
N PRO A 135 -18.89 13.15 14.40
CA PRO A 135 -20.16 13.32 13.69
C PRO A 135 -20.41 14.74 13.14
N SER A 136 -19.67 15.73 13.62
CA SER A 136 -19.77 17.15 13.27
C SER A 136 -19.02 17.56 12.01
N GLU A 137 -18.25 16.67 11.37
CA GLU A 137 -17.43 16.99 10.19
C GLU A 137 -17.91 16.30 8.88
N LEU A 138 -19.13 15.75 8.87
CA LEU A 138 -19.82 15.20 7.69
C LEU A 138 -21.10 15.98 7.38
#